data_AF-A0A0S3T0E0-F1
#
_entry.id   AF-A0A0S3T0E0-F1
#
_cell.length_a   1.000
_cell.length_b   1.000
_cell.length_c   1.000
_cell.angle_alpha   90.00
_cell.angle_beta   90.00
_cell.angle_gamma   90.00
#
_symmetry.space_group_name_H-M   'P 1'
#
loop_
_entity.id
_entity.type
_entity.pdbx_description
1 polymer ?
#
loop_
_entity_poly.entity_id
_entity_poly.type
_entity_poly.pdbx_seq_one_letter_code
_entity_poly.pdbx_strand_id
1 'polypeptide(L)'
;MGSIGVLLVANVMPYLEQELDKRYKLFRAWDYPNVAQLPSQHVTAIRAVVGNASAGADAALIEALPKLEIVSSFSVGVDKVDVEKCREKGIRVTYTPEVLTDEVADLAIGLMLAVLRRICESDRFVRSGQWKRGDYKLTTKVCLFLHSRHSSSLPIEIGKSDYLHWLSYLYLYYTII
;
A
#
# COMPACT_ATOMS: atom_id res chain seq x y z
N MET A 1 -0.91 -7.99 35.96
CA MET A 1 -0.03 -8.25 34.80
C MET A 1 0.36 -6.90 34.21
N GLY A 2 1.65 -6.60 34.05
CA GLY A 2 2.10 -5.30 33.55
C GLY A 2 1.65 -5.05 32.11
N SER A 3 1.06 -3.89 31.84
CA SER A 3 0.63 -3.50 30.49
C SER A 3 1.85 -3.37 29.58
N ILE A 4 1.81 -4.00 28.40
CA ILE A 4 2.88 -3.97 27.40
C ILE A 4 2.95 -2.56 26.80
N GLY A 5 4.15 -1.98 26.72
CA GLY A 5 4.38 -0.70 26.06
C GLY A 5 4.47 -0.84 24.54
N VAL A 6 3.70 -0.02 23.82
CA VAL A 6 3.71 0.07 22.36
C VAL A 6 4.08 1.50 21.95
N LEU A 7 5.09 1.65 21.10
CA LEU A 7 5.48 2.95 20.54
C LEU A 7 4.94 3.09 19.11
N LEU A 8 4.07 4.08 18.88
CA LEU A 8 3.67 4.53 17.55
C LEU A 8 4.68 5.54 17.02
N VAL A 9 5.31 5.24 15.89
CA VAL A 9 6.30 6.12 15.23
C VAL A 9 5.74 6.87 14.02
N ALA A 10 4.50 6.56 13.62
CA ALA A 10 3.82 7.19 12.51
C ALA A 10 2.32 7.38 12.82
N ASN A 11 1.71 8.36 12.17
CA ASN A 11 0.25 8.49 12.20
C ASN A 11 -0.38 7.27 11.50
N VAL A 12 -1.32 6.64 12.19
CA VAL A 12 -2.11 5.50 11.69
C VAL A 12 -3.59 5.87 11.65
N MET A 13 -4.42 4.98 11.09
CA MET A 13 -5.86 5.21 11.12
C MET A 13 -6.37 5.34 12.57
N PRO A 14 -7.33 6.24 12.86
CA PRO A 14 -7.83 6.45 14.22
C PRO A 14 -8.34 5.18 14.90
N TYR A 15 -8.93 4.27 14.13
CA TYR A 15 -9.37 2.97 14.63
C TYR A 15 -8.21 2.16 15.22
N LEU A 16 -7.09 2.03 14.51
CA LEU A 16 -5.92 1.27 14.98
C LEU A 16 -5.35 1.90 16.26
N GLU A 17 -5.24 3.23 16.30
CA GLU A 17 -4.76 3.92 17.50
C GLU A 17 -5.66 3.67 18.71
N GLN A 18 -6.98 3.81 18.56
CA GLN A 18 -7.95 3.52 19.63
C GLN A 18 -7.87 2.07 20.10
N GLU A 19 -7.71 1.14 19.17
CA GLU A 19 -7.62 -0.29 19.46
C GLU A 19 -6.30 -0.67 20.15
N LEU A 20 -5.21 0.05 19.86
CA LEU A 20 -3.93 -0.08 20.58
C LEU A 20 -4.03 0.49 21.99
N ASP A 21 -4.61 1.69 22.15
CA ASP A 21 -4.74 2.38 23.44
C ASP A 21 -5.62 1.61 24.45
N LYS A 22 -6.64 0.89 23.95
CA LYS A 22 -7.47 0.00 24.77
C LYS A 22 -6.71 -1.25 25.28
N ARG A 23 -5.76 -1.78 24.49
CA ARG A 23 -5.12 -3.08 24.75
C ARG A 23 -3.74 -2.96 25.39
N TYR A 24 -3.06 -1.83 25.18
CA TYR A 24 -1.66 -1.64 25.49
C TYR A 24 -1.40 -0.26 26.10
N LYS A 25 -0.24 -0.09 26.74
CA LYS A 25 0.23 1.23 27.14
C LYS A 25 0.84 1.92 25.91
N LEU A 26 0.08 2.84 25.33
CA LEU A 26 0.45 3.50 24.09
C LEU A 26 1.37 4.71 24.34
N PHE A 27 2.47 4.77 23.60
CA PHE A 27 3.39 5.89 23.51
C PHE A 27 3.37 6.42 22.08
N ARG A 28 3.35 7.74 21.91
CA ARG A 28 3.35 8.38 20.59
C ARG A 28 4.66 9.10 20.41
N ALA A 29 5.37 8.83 19.32
CA ALA A 29 6.67 9.44 19.07
C ALA A 29 6.58 10.97 18.98
N TRP A 30 5.46 11.53 18.50
CA TRP A 30 5.23 12.97 18.38
C TRP A 30 4.91 13.67 19.71
N ASP A 31 4.67 12.94 20.80
CA ASP A 31 4.58 13.53 22.15
C ASP A 31 5.98 13.87 22.70
N TYR A 32 7.04 13.47 22.01
CA TYR A 32 8.42 13.67 22.40
C TYR A 32 9.18 14.45 21.31
N PRO A 33 10.12 15.35 21.68
CA PRO A 33 10.93 16.05 20.69
C PRO A 33 11.82 15.12 19.84
N ASN A 34 12.25 14.01 20.44
CA ASN A 34 13.04 12.97 19.79
C ASN A 34 12.86 11.65 20.56
N VAL A 35 12.82 10.53 19.84
CA VAL A 35 12.76 9.19 20.44
C VAL A 35 13.99 8.86 21.28
N ALA A 36 15.15 9.45 20.96
CA ALA A 36 16.36 9.39 21.79
C ALA A 36 16.22 10.06 23.16
N GLN A 37 15.18 10.89 23.36
CA GLN A 37 14.89 11.59 24.62
C GLN A 37 13.73 10.95 25.40
N LEU A 38 13.33 9.72 25.04
CA LEU A 38 12.36 8.98 25.84
C LEU A 38 12.87 8.79 27.28
N PRO A 39 12.05 9.10 28.30
CA PRO A 39 12.40 8.82 29.69
C PRO A 39 12.80 7.35 29.87
N SER A 40 13.81 7.06 30.69
CA SER A 40 14.34 5.69 30.88
C SER A 40 13.26 4.68 31.33
N GLN A 41 12.25 5.17 32.05
CA GLN A 41 11.07 4.40 32.45
C GLN A 41 10.17 3.97 31.27
N HIS A 42 10.18 4.71 30.16
CA HIS A 42 9.42 4.38 28.94
C HIS A 42 10.23 3.47 28.04
N VAL A 43 11.54 3.76 27.90
CA VAL A 43 12.49 2.92 27.17
C VAL A 43 12.45 1.45 27.62
N THR A 44 12.38 1.22 28.92
CA THR A 44 12.34 -0.14 29.49
C THR A 44 10.94 -0.80 29.44
N ALA A 45 9.89 -0.02 29.18
CA ALA A 45 8.51 -0.50 29.10
C ALA A 45 8.08 -0.86 27.67
N ILE A 46 8.69 -0.24 26.65
CA ILE A 46 8.36 -0.46 25.24
C ILE A 46 8.88 -1.83 24.80
N ARG A 47 7.95 -2.69 24.36
CA ARG A 47 8.25 -4.02 23.82
C ARG A 47 7.82 -4.19 22.37
N ALA A 48 7.04 -3.24 21.85
CA ALA A 48 6.60 -3.24 20.46
C ALA A 48 6.71 -1.84 19.84
N VAL A 49 7.05 -1.78 18.56
CA VAL A 49 6.99 -0.57 17.73
C VAL A 49 5.96 -0.79 16.62
N VAL A 50 5.12 0.21 16.39
CA VAL A 50 4.17 0.24 15.27
C VAL A 50 4.50 1.42 14.37
N GLY A 51 4.81 1.11 13.11
CA GLY A 51 5.15 2.09 12.07
C GLY A 51 4.28 1.94 10.82
N ASN A 52 4.67 2.61 9.74
CA ASN A 52 4.06 2.48 8.40
C ASN A 52 5.11 2.85 7.32
N ALA A 53 4.67 3.05 6.08
CA ALA A 53 5.56 3.42 4.97
C ALA A 53 6.30 4.76 5.15
N SER A 54 5.83 5.65 6.03
CA SER A 54 6.45 6.96 6.28
C SER A 54 7.54 6.91 7.36
N ALA A 55 7.33 6.11 8.41
CA ALA A 55 8.28 5.94 9.51
C ALA A 55 8.20 4.53 10.11
N GLY A 56 9.35 3.96 10.45
CA GLY A 56 9.50 2.61 10.99
C GLY A 56 10.55 2.57 12.10
N ALA A 57 11.26 1.45 12.21
CA ALA A 57 12.31 1.26 13.21
C ALA A 57 13.68 1.14 12.56
N ASP A 58 14.43 2.23 12.53
CA ASP A 58 15.82 2.22 12.09
C ASP A 58 16.77 1.65 13.16
N ALA A 59 18.04 1.48 12.81
CA ALA A 59 19.05 0.95 13.73
C ALA A 59 19.14 1.74 15.04
N ALA A 60 19.06 3.08 14.98
CA ALA A 60 19.19 3.94 16.14
C ALA A 60 18.03 3.73 17.13
N LEU A 61 16.79 3.62 16.62
CA LEU A 61 15.63 3.32 17.43
C LEU A 61 15.70 1.91 18.04
N ILE A 62 16.11 0.93 17.26
CA ILE A 62 16.27 -0.46 17.72
C ILE A 62 17.33 -0.56 18.83
N GLU A 63 18.41 0.23 18.75
CA GLU A 63 19.41 0.31 19.81
C GLU A 63 18.89 1.02 21.06
N ALA A 64 18.09 2.08 20.88
CA ALA A 64 17.51 2.82 21.99
C ALA A 64 16.46 2.03 22.79
N LEU A 65 15.90 0.96 22.25
CA LEU A 65 14.84 0.15 22.87
C LEU A 65 15.32 -1.27 23.22
N PRO A 66 16.01 -1.46 24.37
CA PRO A 66 16.66 -2.72 24.72
C PRO A 66 15.69 -3.87 25.06
N LYS A 67 14.40 -3.57 25.21
CA LYS A 67 13.34 -4.56 25.49
C LYS A 67 12.40 -4.76 24.30
N LEU A 68 12.75 -4.24 23.12
CA LEU A 68 11.97 -4.41 21.90
C LEU A 68 11.92 -5.90 21.50
N GLU A 69 10.72 -6.39 21.20
CA GLU A 69 10.47 -7.79 20.83
C GLU A 69 9.84 -7.92 19.45
N ILE A 70 9.14 -6.88 18.99
CA ILE A 70 8.45 -6.89 17.70
C ILE A 70 8.35 -5.49 17.09
N VAL A 71 8.54 -5.40 15.78
CA VAL A 71 8.17 -4.26 14.93
C VAL A 71 7.01 -4.70 14.06
N SER A 72 5.91 -3.95 14.09
CA SER A 72 4.75 -4.18 13.24
C SER A 72 4.54 -3.00 12.30
N SER A 73 4.64 -3.25 11.00
CA SER A 73 4.47 -2.23 9.98
C SER A 73 3.04 -2.24 9.46
N PHE A 74 2.36 -1.11 9.58
CA PHE A 74 1.09 -0.84 8.92
C PHE A 74 1.33 -0.46 7.44
N SER A 75 1.98 -1.35 6.70
CA SER A 75 2.33 -1.24 5.28
C SER A 75 2.79 -2.59 4.74
N VAL A 76 2.80 -2.75 3.41
CA VAL A 76 3.49 -3.88 2.75
C VAL A 76 5.00 -3.65 2.72
N GLY A 77 5.43 -2.46 2.30
CA GLY A 77 6.85 -2.09 2.28
C GLY A 77 7.43 -1.98 3.69
N VAL A 78 8.63 -2.52 3.88
CA VAL A 78 9.38 -2.51 5.15
C VAL A 78 10.67 -1.70 5.07
N ASP A 79 10.80 -0.82 4.07
CA ASP A 79 12.01 -0.02 3.80
C ASP A 79 12.41 0.92 4.94
N LYS A 80 11.47 1.20 5.85
CA LYS A 80 11.68 2.03 7.04
C LYS A 80 12.04 1.21 8.29
N VAL A 81 12.16 -0.10 8.17
CA VAL A 81 12.57 -1.00 9.24
C VAL A 81 13.94 -1.57 8.90
N ASP A 82 14.90 -1.45 9.82
CA ASP A 82 16.17 -2.16 9.70
C ASP A 82 15.95 -3.63 10.06
N VAL A 83 15.58 -4.41 9.05
CA VAL A 83 15.24 -5.84 9.18
C VAL A 83 16.45 -6.67 9.58
N GLU A 84 17.64 -6.32 9.10
CA GLU A 84 18.88 -7.03 9.47
C GLU A 84 19.20 -6.78 10.94
N LYS A 85 19.08 -5.54 11.42
CA LYS A 85 19.24 -5.23 12.85
C LYS A 85 18.21 -5.93 13.72
N CYS A 86 16.96 -5.99 13.27
CA CYS A 86 15.93 -6.76 13.95
C CYS A 86 16.33 -8.25 14.06
N ARG A 87 16.83 -8.84 12.97
CA ARG A 87 17.29 -10.23 12.94
C ARG A 87 18.45 -10.47 13.92
N GLU A 88 19.46 -9.61 13.92
CA GLU A 88 20.61 -9.68 14.84
C GLU A 88 20.17 -9.71 16.31
N LYS A 89 19.15 -8.92 16.65
CA LYS A 89 18.64 -8.80 18.03
C LYS A 89 17.52 -9.78 18.38
N GLY A 90 17.09 -10.64 17.46
CA GLY A 90 15.96 -11.56 17.67
C GLY A 90 14.61 -10.86 17.76
N ILE A 91 14.49 -9.67 17.18
CA ILE A 91 13.25 -8.88 17.12
C ILE A 91 12.43 -9.35 15.92
N ARG A 92 11.15 -9.64 16.16
CA ARG A 92 10.23 -10.07 15.09
C ARG A 92 9.79 -8.88 14.24
N VAL A 93 9.60 -9.10 12.94
CA VAL A 93 9.02 -8.09 12.05
C VAL A 93 7.75 -8.65 11.43
N THR A 94 6.67 -7.87 11.47
CA THR A 94 5.39 -8.17 10.82
C THR A 94 4.97 -7.01 9.93
N TYR A 95 4.23 -7.30 8.88
CA TYR A 95 3.75 -6.35 7.89
C TYR A 95 2.39 -6.82 7.36
N THR A 96 1.74 -6.06 6.49
CA THR A 96 0.37 -6.35 6.03
C THR A 96 0.32 -6.76 4.55
N PRO A 97 0.81 -7.95 4.17
CA PRO A 97 0.74 -8.43 2.79
C PRO A 97 -0.71 -8.65 2.34
N GLU A 98 -0.92 -8.69 1.02
CA GLU A 98 -2.13 -9.16 0.32
C GLU A 98 -3.43 -8.36 0.52
N VAL A 99 -3.62 -7.66 1.64
CA VAL A 99 -4.87 -6.96 1.97
C VAL A 99 -5.14 -5.68 1.18
N LEU A 100 -4.16 -5.21 0.40
CA LEU A 100 -4.22 -3.96 -0.35
C LEU A 100 -3.85 -4.11 -1.83
N THR A 101 -3.66 -5.35 -2.30
CA THR A 101 -3.29 -5.66 -3.68
C THR A 101 -4.33 -5.14 -4.67
N ASP A 102 -5.61 -5.45 -4.42
CA ASP A 102 -6.70 -5.08 -5.31
C ASP A 102 -6.92 -3.57 -5.35
N GLU A 103 -6.90 -2.90 -4.18
CA GLU A 103 -7.05 -1.45 -4.08
C GLU A 103 -5.94 -0.69 -4.82
N VAL A 104 -4.70 -1.17 -4.74
CA VAL A 104 -3.57 -0.59 -5.48
C VAL A 104 -3.72 -0.83 -6.98
N ALA A 105 -4.20 -2.01 -7.40
CA ALA A 105 -4.46 -2.32 -8.80
C ALA A 105 -5.58 -1.45 -9.39
N ASP A 106 -6.69 -1.29 -8.66
CA ASP A 106 -7.81 -0.43 -9.03
C ASP A 106 -7.37 1.02 -9.19
N LEU A 107 -6.56 1.52 -8.26
CA LEU A 107 -6.02 2.88 -8.36
C LEU A 107 -5.08 3.03 -9.56
N ALA A 108 -4.25 2.03 -9.87
CA ALA A 108 -3.37 2.07 -11.03
C ALA A 108 -4.15 2.17 -12.35
N ILE A 109 -5.20 1.35 -12.50
CA ILE A 109 -6.10 1.41 -13.66
C ILE A 109 -6.84 2.75 -13.69
N GLY A 110 -7.36 3.20 -12.55
CA GLY A 110 -8.04 4.48 -12.41
C GLY A 110 -7.17 5.66 -12.83
N LEU A 111 -5.90 5.69 -12.41
CA LEU A 111 -4.92 6.71 -12.80
C LEU A 111 -4.60 6.65 -14.30
N MET A 112 -4.41 5.45 -14.86
CA MET A 112 -4.21 5.27 -16.30
C MET A 112 -5.38 5.86 -17.10
N LEU A 113 -6.63 5.55 -16.71
CA LEU A 113 -7.83 6.09 -17.32
C LEU A 113 -7.92 7.61 -17.14
N ALA A 114 -7.64 8.11 -15.93
CA ALA A 114 -7.70 9.53 -15.60
C ALA A 114 -6.75 10.36 -16.48
N VAL A 115 -5.55 9.84 -16.76
CA VAL A 115 -4.57 10.48 -17.64
C VAL A 115 -4.96 10.36 -19.11
N LEU A 116 -5.17 9.14 -19.62
CA LEU A 116 -5.41 8.92 -21.06
C LEU A 116 -6.72 9.56 -21.54
N ARG A 117 -7.76 9.53 -20.69
CA ARG A 117 -9.07 10.12 -20.98
C ARG A 117 -9.23 11.54 -20.43
N ARG A 118 -8.17 12.10 -19.85
CA ARG A 118 -8.14 13.46 -19.27
C ARG A 118 -9.35 13.71 -18.36
N ILE A 119 -9.71 12.73 -17.52
CA ILE A 119 -10.94 12.75 -16.72
C ILE A 119 -10.95 13.98 -15.80
N CYS A 120 -9.84 14.23 -15.09
CA CYS A 120 -9.73 15.35 -14.16
C CYS A 120 -9.79 16.72 -14.87
N GLU A 121 -9.25 16.84 -16.09
CA GLU A 121 -9.36 18.07 -16.88
C GLU A 121 -10.80 18.28 -17.37
N SER A 122 -11.45 17.20 -17.82
CA SER A 122 -12.83 17.23 -18.32
C SER A 122 -13.82 17.58 -17.22
N ASP A 123 -13.65 17.03 -16.01
CA ASP A 123 -14.46 17.40 -14.82
C ASP A 123 -14.33 18.89 -14.51
N ARG A 124 -13.10 19.44 -14.47
CA ARG A 124 -12.89 20.88 -14.28
C ARG A 124 -13.53 21.73 -15.38
N PHE A 125 -13.45 21.30 -16.64
CA PHE A 125 -14.07 21.99 -17.77
C PHE A 125 -15.59 22.11 -17.60
N VAL A 126 -16.25 21.02 -17.23
CA VAL A 126 -17.70 21.01 -16.98
C VAL A 126 -18.05 21.89 -15.78
N ARG A 127 -17.34 21.75 -14.65
CA ARG A 127 -17.58 22.56 -13.43
C ARG A 127 -17.37 24.05 -13.64
N SER A 128 -16.48 24.44 -14.55
CA SER A 128 -16.26 25.85 -14.91
C SER A 128 -17.35 26.43 -15.83
N GLY A 129 -18.33 25.63 -16.24
CA GLY A 129 -19.43 26.04 -17.13
C GLY A 129 -19.04 26.19 -18.60
N GLN A 130 -17.79 25.90 -18.97
CA GLN A 130 -17.30 26.03 -20.34
C GLN A 130 -18.02 25.10 -21.31
N TRP A 131 -18.57 23.98 -20.84
CA TRP A 131 -19.33 23.07 -21.69
C TRP A 131 -20.57 23.71 -22.32
N LYS A 132 -21.14 24.74 -21.68
CA LYS A 132 -22.25 25.53 -22.27
C LYS A 132 -21.81 26.33 -23.50
N ARG A 133 -20.50 26.53 -23.68
CA ARG A 133 -19.89 27.33 -24.75
C ARG A 133 -19.32 26.48 -25.88
N GLY A 134 -19.23 25.16 -25.71
CA GLY A 134 -18.70 24.24 -26.70
C GLY A 134 -18.21 22.92 -26.08
N ASP A 135 -17.94 21.95 -26.96
CA ASP A 135 -17.51 20.62 -26.55
C ASP A 135 -16.07 20.57 -26.03
N TYR A 136 -15.80 19.61 -25.15
CA TYR A 136 -14.44 19.30 -24.74
C TYR A 136 -13.69 18.57 -25.87
N LYS A 137 -12.37 18.80 -25.95
CA LYS A 137 -11.54 18.18 -26.99
C LYS A 137 -11.53 16.65 -26.91
N LEU A 138 -11.34 16.01 -28.06
CA LEU A 138 -11.15 14.55 -28.14
C LEU A 138 -9.89 14.12 -27.36
N THR A 139 -9.98 12.95 -26.73
CA THR A 139 -8.92 12.38 -25.88
C THR A 139 -8.39 11.07 -26.45
N THR A 140 -7.30 10.56 -25.88
CA THR A 140 -6.67 9.31 -26.32
C THR A 140 -7.57 8.11 -26.05
N LYS A 141 -7.74 7.23 -27.05
CA LYS A 141 -8.39 5.93 -26.85
C LYS A 141 -7.49 5.02 -26.03
N VAL A 142 -8.05 4.37 -25.01
CA VAL A 142 -7.34 3.33 -24.26
C VAL A 142 -7.40 2.05 -25.08
N CYS A 143 -6.31 1.72 -25.76
CA CYS A 143 -6.15 0.46 -26.47
C CYS A 143 -5.15 -0.40 -25.71
N LEU A 144 -5.64 -1.38 -24.95
CA LEU A 144 -4.85 -2.54 -24.53
C LEU A 144 -4.65 -3.42 -25.77
N PHE A 145 -3.72 -3.04 -26.63
CA PHE A 145 -3.26 -3.94 -27.68
C PHE A 145 -2.38 -5.02 -27.02
N LEU A 146 -3.01 -6.06 -26.48
CA LEU A 146 -2.38 -7.37 -26.32
C LEU A 146 -2.16 -7.94 -27.73
N HIS A 147 -1.16 -7.41 -28.44
CA HIS A 147 -0.67 -8.06 -29.64
C HIS A 147 -0.04 -9.38 -29.20
N SER A 148 -0.79 -10.48 -29.30
CA SER A 148 -0.17 -11.76 -29.61
C SER A 148 0.57 -11.56 -30.93
N ARG A 149 1.90 -11.45 -30.90
CA ARG A 149 2.71 -11.56 -32.11
C ARG A 149 2.61 -13.02 -32.57
N HIS A 150 1.53 -13.39 -33.25
CA HIS A 150 1.61 -14.47 -34.21
C HIS A 150 2.14 -13.90 -35.52
N SER A 151 3.44 -14.09 -35.70
CA SER A 151 4.07 -14.08 -37.01
C SER A 151 3.49 -15.22 -37.84
N SER A 152 2.55 -14.93 -38.73
CA SER A 152 2.39 -15.72 -39.95
C SER A 152 1.55 -14.95 -40.98
N SER A 153 2.20 -14.67 -42.10
CA SER A 153 1.63 -14.32 -43.38
C SER A 153 0.49 -15.28 -43.77
N LEU A 154 -0.74 -14.74 -43.99
CA LEU A 154 -1.69 -15.05 -45.08
C LEU A 154 -3.04 -14.33 -44.82
N PRO A 155 -3.82 -13.97 -45.85
CA PRO A 155 -5.07 -13.21 -45.70
C PRO A 155 -6.27 -14.16 -45.57
N ILE A 156 -6.95 -14.17 -44.42
CA ILE A 156 -8.22 -14.90 -44.27
C ILE A 156 -9.21 -14.04 -43.47
N GLU A 157 -10.40 -13.84 -44.04
CA GLU A 157 -11.55 -13.12 -43.48
C GLU A 157 -11.96 -13.67 -42.11
N ILE A 158 -12.17 -12.77 -41.13
CA ILE A 158 -12.62 -13.13 -39.78
C ILE A 158 -14.14 -13.03 -39.70
N GLY A 159 -14.80 -14.19 -39.64
CA GLY A 159 -16.22 -14.35 -39.32
C GLY A 159 -16.49 -14.33 -37.80
N LYS A 160 -17.69 -13.86 -37.41
CA LYS A 160 -18.15 -13.54 -36.05
C LYS A 160 -18.24 -14.69 -35.01
N SER A 161 -17.56 -15.83 -35.16
CA SER A 161 -17.86 -17.05 -34.38
C SER A 161 -16.84 -17.48 -33.32
N ASP A 162 -15.89 -16.63 -32.90
CA ASP A 162 -14.83 -17.07 -31.97
C ASP A 162 -15.02 -16.63 -30.50
N TYR A 163 -16.16 -16.05 -30.15
CA TYR A 163 -16.43 -15.55 -28.79
C TYR A 163 -16.62 -16.65 -27.73
N LEU A 164 -16.92 -17.90 -28.12
CA LEU A 164 -17.24 -18.98 -27.17
C LEU A 164 -16.05 -19.84 -26.73
N HIS A 165 -14.87 -19.65 -27.32
CA HIS A 165 -13.66 -20.41 -26.94
C HIS A 165 -12.88 -19.79 -25.76
N TRP A 166 -13.26 -18.60 -25.30
CA TRP A 166 -12.51 -17.83 -24.30
C TRP A 166 -12.89 -18.13 -22.84
N LEU A 167 -14.04 -18.74 -22.58
CA LEU A 167 -14.47 -19.08 -21.22
C LEU A 167 -13.78 -20.34 -20.64
N SER A 168 -13.19 -21.19 -21.47
CA SER A 168 -12.46 -22.38 -21.00
C SER A 168 -11.03 -22.10 -20.56
N TYR A 169 -10.39 -21.05 -21.11
CA TYR A 169 -8.99 -20.73 -20.78
C TYR A 169 -8.82 -19.95 -19.47
N LEU A 170 -9.83 -19.20 -19.03
CA LEU A 170 -9.78 -18.50 -17.73
C LEU A 170 -9.98 -19.46 -16.55
N TYR A 171 -10.56 -20.64 -16.77
CA TYR A 171 -10.78 -21.65 -15.72
C TYR A 171 -9.56 -22.55 -15.47
N LEU A 172 -8.60 -22.63 -16.41
CA LEU A 172 -7.44 -23.52 -16.27
C LEU A 172 -6.25 -22.89 -15.51
N TYR A 173 -6.26 -21.57 -15.25
CA TYR A 173 -5.20 -20.89 -14.49
C TYR A 173 -5.47 -20.77 -12.99
N TYR A 174 -6.65 -21.21 -12.51
CA TYR A 174 -7.00 -21.26 -11.08
C TYR A 174 -6.90 -22.68 -10.49
N THR A 175 -6.29 -23.63 -11.20
CA THR A 175 -5.97 -24.96 -10.67
C THR A 175 -4.61 -25.40 -11.17
N ILE A 176 -3.54 -24.75 -10.70
CA ILE A 176 -2.23 -25.36 -10.47
C ILE A 176 -1.54 -24.48 -9.41
N ILE A 177 -1.14 -25.17 -8.34
CA ILE A 177 -0.28 -24.74 -7.24
C ILE A 177 1.14 -24.51 -7.77
#